data_AF-A0AAJ5BI64-F1
#
_entry.id   AF-A0AAJ5BI64-F1
#
_cell.length_a   1.000
_cell.length_b   1.000
_cell.length_c   1.000
_cell.angle_alpha   90.00
_cell.angle_beta   90.00
_cell.angle_gamma   90.00
#
_symmetry.space_group_name_H-M   'P 1'
#
loop_
_entity.id
_entity.type
_entity.pdbx_description
1 polymer ?
#
loop_
_entity_poly.entity_id
_entity_poly.type
_entity_poly.pdbx_seq_one_letter_code
_entity_poly.pdbx_strand_id
1 'polypeptide(L)'
;MALVTLAVSNVPSACNNKIVSVSIVLAILGVEQISLLIRMSQDMVEKVTKKNRREDILQALAQMLESSDGSQRITTAKLAATVGVSEAALYRHFPSKMRMFDSLIEFIEDSLNSRINLILQDEKDTYNRIRLIILLVLGFAEKNPGLTRIMTGHALMFEQDRLQGRINQLFERIETQLRQVLRERKLREGQSFAYDEGLIASQLLAFCEGMMSRFVRSEFRYRPTEEFDLRWPMLALQLQ
;
A
#
# COMPACT_ATOMS: atom_id res chain seq x y z
N MET A 1 27.32 27.49 19.28
CA MET A 1 28.11 26.42 18.63
C MET A 1 28.02 25.10 19.40
N ALA A 2 28.38 25.04 20.70
CA ALA A 2 28.35 23.78 21.46
C ALA A 2 26.96 23.13 21.68
N LEU A 3 25.88 23.92 21.69
CA LEU A 3 24.49 23.40 21.86
C LEU A 3 23.88 22.78 20.59
N VAL A 4 24.39 23.11 19.40
CA VAL A 4 23.85 22.60 18.13
C VAL A 4 24.39 21.21 17.82
N THR A 5 25.62 20.91 18.23
CA THR A 5 26.27 19.62 17.99
C THR A 5 25.62 18.46 18.77
N LEU A 6 24.97 18.74 19.90
CA LEU A 6 24.30 17.72 20.74
C LEU A 6 22.92 17.28 20.23
N ALA A 7 22.25 18.08 19.40
CA ALA A 7 20.92 17.76 18.87
C ALA A 7 20.96 16.79 17.67
N VAL A 8 22.11 16.65 17.01
CA VAL A 8 22.27 15.86 15.77
C VAL A 8 22.72 14.43 16.04
N SER A 9 23.33 14.15 17.19
CA SER A 9 23.99 12.86 17.48
C SER A 9 23.07 11.70 17.89
N ASN A 10 21.75 11.91 18.00
CA ASN A 10 20.79 10.87 18.45
C ASN A 10 19.66 10.56 17.45
N VAL A 11 19.81 10.93 16.17
CA VAL A 11 18.79 10.65 15.14
C VAL A 11 19.15 9.34 14.39
N PRO A 12 18.23 8.38 14.27
CA PRO A 12 18.47 7.13 13.53
C PRO A 12 18.82 7.40 12.06
N SER A 13 19.69 6.54 11.49
CA SER A 13 20.34 6.66 10.18
C SER A 13 19.43 6.80 8.94
N ALA A 14 18.10 6.74 9.10
CA ALA A 14 17.14 6.85 8.00
C ALA A 14 16.84 8.30 7.53
N CYS A 15 17.39 9.34 8.20
CA CYS A 15 17.09 10.75 7.90
C CYS A 15 18.23 11.55 7.22
N ASN A 16 19.33 10.93 6.79
CA ASN A 16 20.53 11.66 6.37
C ASN A 16 20.34 12.59 5.14
N ASN A 17 19.46 12.25 4.19
CA ASN A 17 19.29 13.08 2.98
C ASN A 17 18.38 14.31 3.15
N LYS A 18 17.70 14.48 4.29
CA LYS A 18 16.92 15.70 4.60
C LYS A 18 17.63 16.66 5.57
N ILE A 19 18.66 16.19 6.28
CA ILE A 19 19.36 16.97 7.33
C ILE A 19 20.38 17.96 6.73
N VAL A 20 20.97 17.66 5.56
CA VAL A 20 21.94 18.55 4.90
C VAL A 20 21.30 19.88 4.48
N SER A 21 20.01 19.87 4.09
CA SER A 21 19.28 21.09 3.71
C SER A 21 18.92 22.00 4.89
N VAL A 22 18.82 21.45 6.10
CA VAL A 22 18.45 22.21 7.31
C VAL A 22 19.66 22.98 7.87
N SER A 23 20.87 22.46 7.67
CA SER A 23 22.12 23.08 8.18
C SER A 23 22.49 24.37 7.45
N ILE A 24 22.18 24.49 6.15
CA ILE A 24 22.40 25.73 5.37
C ILE A 24 21.35 26.79 5.72
N VAL A 25 20.10 26.38 5.93
CA VAL A 25 19.00 27.29 6.29
C VAL A 25 19.20 27.91 7.68
N LEU A 26 19.73 27.14 8.65
CA LEU A 26 20.04 27.64 10.00
C LEU A 26 21.18 28.67 10.05
N ALA A 27 22.07 28.72 9.05
CA ALA A 27 23.19 29.67 9.00
C ALA A 27 22.80 31.05 8.43
N ILE A 28 21.66 31.17 7.75
CA ILE A 28 21.20 32.40 7.06
C ILE A 28 20.14 33.16 7.88
N LEU A 29 19.44 32.48 8.79
CA LEU A 29 18.33 33.05 9.55
C LEU A 29 18.82 33.73 10.84
N GLY A 30 18.34 34.96 11.12
CA GLY A 30 18.64 35.68 12.35
C GLY A 30 18.11 34.98 13.61
N VAL A 31 18.62 35.34 14.78
CA VAL A 31 18.36 34.66 16.07
C VAL A 31 16.85 34.51 16.39
N GLU A 32 16.02 35.48 16.01
CA GLU A 32 14.55 35.37 16.16
C GLU A 32 13.89 34.36 15.20
N GLN A 33 14.38 34.26 13.96
CA GLN A 33 13.86 33.28 12.99
C GLN A 33 14.29 31.85 13.34
N ILE A 34 15.46 31.67 13.96
CA ILE A 34 15.88 30.37 14.51
C ILE A 34 14.93 29.93 15.64
N SER A 35 14.51 30.85 16.52
CA SER A 35 13.53 30.52 17.57
C SER A 35 12.15 30.15 17.01
N LEU A 36 11.72 30.78 15.91
CA LEU A 36 10.48 30.42 15.22
C LEU A 36 10.59 29.05 14.54
N LEU A 37 11.72 28.76 13.89
CA LEU A 37 11.97 27.47 13.24
C LEU A 37 12.05 26.33 14.26
N ILE A 38 12.68 26.57 15.42
CA ILE A 38 12.72 25.62 16.54
C ILE A 38 11.32 25.39 17.08
N ARG A 39 10.51 26.44 17.31
CA ARG A 39 9.10 26.28 17.72
C ARG A 39 8.28 25.52 16.69
N MET A 40 8.42 25.81 15.40
CA MET A 40 7.73 25.06 14.34
C MET A 40 8.19 23.60 14.26
N SER A 41 9.47 23.33 14.52
CA SER A 41 9.99 21.96 14.60
C SER A 41 9.50 21.23 15.86
N GLN A 42 9.41 21.93 17.01
CA GLN A 42 8.88 21.39 18.25
C GLN A 42 7.38 21.15 18.17
N ASP A 43 6.61 22.05 17.55
CA ASP A 43 5.19 21.87 17.25
C ASP A 43 4.97 20.71 16.27
N MET A 44 5.82 20.56 15.25
CA MET A 44 5.79 19.39 14.37
C MET A 44 6.13 18.10 15.12
N VAL A 45 7.13 18.11 15.99
CA VAL A 45 7.50 16.96 16.83
C VAL A 45 6.39 16.65 17.83
N GLU A 46 5.75 17.65 18.44
CA GLU A 46 4.66 17.47 19.41
C GLU A 46 3.40 16.91 18.72
N LYS A 47 3.10 17.39 17.50
CA LYS A 47 2.05 16.86 16.64
C LYS A 47 2.34 15.43 16.17
N VAL A 48 3.62 15.06 15.99
CA VAL A 48 4.09 13.69 15.73
C VAL A 48 4.05 12.82 17.00
N THR A 49 4.21 13.38 18.20
CA THR A 49 4.10 12.64 19.48
C THR A 49 2.67 12.37 19.93
N LYS A 50 1.66 13.03 19.34
CA LYS A 50 0.26 12.65 19.52
C LYS A 50 -0.01 11.41 18.68
N LYS A 51 0.51 10.26 19.14
CA LYS A 51 0.39 8.93 18.54
C LYS A 51 -0.99 8.80 17.90
N ASN A 52 -1.04 8.69 16.57
CA ASN A 52 -2.30 8.69 15.85
C ASN A 52 -3.05 7.40 16.18
N ARG A 53 -3.85 7.43 17.23
CA ARG A 53 -4.57 6.25 17.75
C ARG A 53 -5.41 5.59 16.66
N ARG A 54 -5.86 6.36 15.67
CA ARG A 54 -6.57 5.84 14.50
C ARG A 54 -5.68 4.90 13.67
N GLU A 55 -4.42 5.27 13.44
CA GLU A 55 -3.43 4.43 12.73
C GLU A 55 -3.05 3.20 13.55
N ASP A 56 -2.83 3.35 14.86
CA ASP A 56 -2.56 2.20 15.76
C ASP A 56 -3.67 1.13 15.64
N ILE A 57 -4.94 1.55 15.59
CA ILE A 57 -6.08 0.64 15.45
C ILE A 57 -6.06 -0.06 14.08
N LEU A 58 -5.79 0.67 13.00
CA LEU A 58 -5.72 0.07 11.65
C LEU A 58 -4.54 -0.88 11.51
N GLN A 59 -3.39 -0.54 12.10
CA GLN A 59 -2.21 -1.40 12.12
C GLN A 59 -2.47 -2.68 12.91
N ALA A 60 -3.10 -2.58 14.09
CA ALA A 60 -3.50 -3.74 14.87
C ALA A 60 -4.48 -4.62 14.09
N LEU A 61 -5.48 -4.03 13.43
CA LEU A 61 -6.42 -4.77 12.61
C LEU A 61 -5.72 -5.51 11.45
N ALA A 62 -4.81 -4.84 10.74
CA ALA A 62 -4.03 -5.46 9.67
C ALA A 62 -3.16 -6.63 10.18
N GLN A 63 -2.54 -6.49 11.35
CA GLN A 63 -1.76 -7.56 11.99
C GLN A 63 -2.63 -8.74 12.43
N MET A 64 -3.81 -8.48 12.98
CA MET A 64 -4.78 -9.54 13.30
C MET A 64 -5.21 -10.29 12.04
N LEU A 65 -5.42 -9.56 10.94
CA LEU A 65 -5.74 -10.12 9.63
C LEU A 65 -4.57 -10.88 8.99
N GLU A 66 -3.33 -10.76 9.47
CA GLU A 66 -2.18 -11.57 9.06
C GLU A 66 -2.00 -12.79 9.97
N SER A 67 -2.37 -12.69 11.24
CA SER A 67 -2.24 -13.80 12.19
C SER A 67 -3.15 -14.99 11.87
N SER A 68 -3.03 -16.10 12.60
CA SER A 68 -3.96 -17.25 12.52
C SER A 68 -5.43 -16.85 12.71
N ASP A 69 -5.68 -15.75 13.44
CA ASP A 69 -7.03 -15.23 13.69
C ASP A 69 -7.70 -14.64 12.46
N GLY A 70 -6.95 -14.23 11.44
CA GLY A 70 -7.52 -13.62 10.23
C GLY A 70 -8.28 -14.59 9.33
N SER A 71 -8.25 -15.90 9.64
CA SER A 71 -9.15 -16.91 9.08
C SER A 71 -10.56 -16.91 9.72
N GLN A 72 -10.71 -16.20 10.85
CA GLN A 72 -11.93 -16.13 11.63
C GLN A 72 -12.46 -14.69 11.69
N ARG A 73 -13.70 -14.53 12.18
CA ARG A 73 -14.29 -13.22 12.42
C ARG A 73 -13.52 -12.47 13.51
N ILE A 74 -12.89 -11.36 13.14
CA ILE A 74 -12.28 -10.43 14.11
C ILE A 74 -13.39 -9.74 14.92
N THR A 75 -13.43 -9.88 16.24
CA THR A 75 -14.42 -9.16 17.08
C THR A 75 -13.86 -7.82 17.53
N THR A 76 -14.74 -6.84 17.80
CA THR A 76 -14.33 -5.53 18.33
C THR A 76 -13.69 -5.66 19.71
N ALA A 77 -14.18 -6.58 20.54
CA ALA A 77 -13.58 -6.95 21.82
C ALA A 77 -12.12 -7.38 21.66
N LYS A 78 -11.85 -8.30 20.72
CA LYS A 78 -10.50 -8.82 20.48
C LYS A 78 -9.59 -7.73 19.94
N LEU A 79 -10.07 -6.92 19.00
CA LEU A 79 -9.32 -5.77 18.47
C LEU A 79 -8.99 -4.75 19.57
N ALA A 80 -9.95 -4.43 20.43
CA ALA A 80 -9.73 -3.50 21.55
C ALA A 80 -8.66 -4.01 22.50
N ALA A 81 -8.72 -5.31 22.84
CA ALA A 81 -7.72 -5.98 23.66
C ALA A 81 -6.33 -5.95 23.02
N THR A 82 -6.21 -6.24 21.71
CA THR A 82 -4.94 -6.17 20.96
C THR A 82 -4.34 -4.76 20.95
N VAL A 83 -5.18 -3.73 20.84
CA VAL A 83 -4.74 -2.32 20.87
C VAL A 83 -4.43 -1.84 22.30
N GLY A 84 -4.93 -2.54 23.33
CA GLY A 84 -4.78 -2.16 24.74
C GLY A 84 -5.74 -1.06 25.20
N VAL A 85 -6.96 -1.03 24.64
CA VAL A 85 -8.00 -0.03 24.97
C VAL A 85 -9.36 -0.70 25.23
N SER A 86 -10.32 0.04 25.78
CA SER A 86 -11.70 -0.45 25.88
C SER A 86 -12.41 -0.41 24.52
N GLU A 87 -13.43 -1.25 24.31
CA GLU A 87 -14.24 -1.19 23.08
C GLU A 87 -14.88 0.19 22.87
N ALA A 88 -15.35 0.82 23.95
CA ALA A 88 -15.88 2.18 23.89
C ALA A 88 -14.84 3.21 23.40
N ALA A 89 -13.55 3.01 23.70
CA ALA A 89 -12.49 3.89 23.23
C ALA A 89 -12.20 3.71 21.73
N LEU A 90 -12.36 2.50 21.17
CA LEU A 90 -12.28 2.30 19.72
C LEU A 90 -13.30 3.16 18.98
N TYR A 91 -14.54 3.21 19.48
CA TYR A 91 -15.64 3.93 18.84
C TYR A 91 -15.48 5.45 18.82
N ARG A 92 -14.58 6.01 19.63
CA ARG A 92 -14.20 7.44 19.55
C ARG A 92 -13.41 7.76 18.28
N HIS A 93 -12.72 6.79 17.71
CA HIS A 93 -11.90 6.95 16.51
C HIS A 93 -12.58 6.43 15.24
N PHE A 94 -13.39 5.39 15.37
CA PHE A 94 -14.14 4.79 14.27
C PHE A 94 -15.60 4.60 14.67
N PRO A 95 -16.58 5.23 14.00
CA PRO A 95 -17.98 5.12 14.40
C PRO A 95 -18.56 3.70 14.20
N SER A 96 -17.89 2.85 13.43
CA SER A 96 -18.23 1.44 13.26
C SER A 96 -17.02 0.62 12.86
N LYS A 97 -17.08 -0.70 13.11
CA LYS A 97 -16.08 -1.66 12.63
C LYS A 97 -15.94 -1.61 11.10
N MET A 98 -17.05 -1.45 10.40
CA MET A 98 -17.05 -1.29 8.94
C MET A 98 -16.22 -0.09 8.48
N ARG A 99 -16.22 1.03 9.22
CA ARG A 99 -15.37 2.18 8.88
C ARG A 99 -13.87 1.88 9.03
N MET A 100 -13.49 0.92 9.88
CA MET A 100 -12.09 0.47 9.98
C MET A 100 -11.68 -0.27 8.70
N PHE A 101 -12.51 -1.20 8.22
CA PHE A 101 -12.29 -1.89 6.95
C PHE A 101 -12.33 -0.93 5.75
N ASP A 102 -13.29 -0.01 5.72
CA ASP A 102 -13.34 1.03 4.68
C ASP A 102 -12.00 1.81 4.60
N SER A 103 -11.40 2.19 5.74
CA SER A 103 -10.11 2.87 5.75
C SER A 103 -8.93 1.98 5.35
N LEU A 104 -8.97 0.67 5.63
CA LEU A 104 -7.97 -0.26 5.09
C LEU A 104 -8.09 -0.42 3.56
N ILE A 105 -9.32 -0.47 3.04
CA ILE A 105 -9.58 -0.54 1.60
C ILE A 105 -9.15 0.76 0.91
N GLU A 106 -9.46 1.93 1.49
CA GLU A 106 -8.95 3.24 1.02
C GLU A 106 -7.42 3.24 0.91
N PHE A 107 -6.72 2.73 1.93
CA PHE A 107 -5.27 2.61 1.90
C PHE A 107 -4.76 1.70 0.76
N ILE A 108 -5.41 0.56 0.51
CA ILE A 108 -5.06 -0.35 -0.59
C ILE A 108 -5.27 0.37 -1.95
N GLU A 109 -6.45 0.97 -2.14
CA GLU A 109 -6.81 1.69 -3.36
C GLU A 109 -5.81 2.81 -3.67
N ASP A 110 -5.53 3.68 -2.69
CA ASP A 110 -4.61 4.81 -2.85
C ASP A 110 -3.19 4.34 -3.12
N SER A 111 -2.72 3.32 -2.39
CA SER A 111 -1.36 2.79 -2.53
C SER A 111 -1.11 2.20 -3.92
N LEU A 112 -2.06 1.43 -4.45
CA LEU A 112 -1.92 0.82 -5.77
C LEU A 112 -2.11 1.85 -6.88
N ASN A 113 -3.18 2.65 -6.84
CA ASN A 113 -3.49 3.60 -7.90
C ASN A 113 -2.41 4.69 -8.04
N SER A 114 -1.92 5.23 -6.92
CA SER A 114 -0.86 6.25 -6.95
C SER A 114 0.42 5.72 -7.60
N ARG A 115 0.83 4.49 -7.27
CA ARG A 115 2.04 3.86 -7.82
C ARG A 115 1.87 3.43 -9.27
N ILE A 116 0.69 2.95 -9.66
CA ILE A 116 0.38 2.68 -11.08
C ILE A 116 0.51 3.96 -11.89
N ASN A 117 -0.05 5.08 -11.41
CA ASN A 117 0.06 6.36 -12.10
C ASN A 117 1.52 6.81 -12.28
N LEU A 118 2.37 6.61 -11.27
CA LEU A 118 3.82 6.89 -11.37
C LEU A 118 4.49 5.99 -12.43
N ILE A 119 4.19 4.69 -12.45
CA ILE A 119 4.69 3.76 -13.48
C ILE A 119 4.31 4.24 -14.89
N LEU A 120 3.06 4.69 -15.09
CA LEU A 120 2.60 5.22 -16.36
C LEU A 120 3.25 6.57 -16.74
N GLN A 121 3.71 7.33 -15.76
CA GLN A 121 4.44 8.57 -15.99
C GLN A 121 5.90 8.32 -16.36
N ASP A 122 6.57 7.41 -15.68
CA ASP A 122 8.03 7.23 -15.78
C ASP A 122 8.45 6.23 -16.87
N GLU A 123 7.75 5.10 -17.00
CA GLU A 123 8.03 4.09 -18.02
C GLU A 123 7.16 4.35 -19.26
N LYS A 124 7.68 4.11 -20.46
CA LYS A 124 6.95 4.32 -21.74
C LYS A 124 6.82 3.04 -22.55
N ASP A 125 7.73 2.08 -22.36
CA ASP A 125 7.66 0.78 -23.00
C ASP A 125 6.46 -0.02 -22.45
N THR A 126 5.66 -0.55 -23.38
CA THR A 126 4.39 -1.22 -23.03
C THR A 126 4.64 -2.47 -22.17
N TYR A 127 5.62 -3.30 -22.55
CA TYR A 127 5.93 -4.54 -21.86
C TYR A 127 6.43 -4.28 -20.44
N ASN A 128 7.35 -3.32 -20.28
CA ASN A 128 7.88 -2.94 -18.98
C ASN A 128 6.80 -2.34 -18.07
N ARG A 129 5.88 -1.52 -18.59
CA ARG A 129 4.73 -1.04 -17.80
C ARG A 129 3.91 -2.18 -17.24
N ILE A 130 3.53 -3.14 -18.09
CA ILE A 130 2.72 -4.29 -17.65
C ILE A 130 3.48 -5.09 -16.60
N ARG A 131 4.78 -5.36 -16.82
CA ARG A 131 5.65 -6.05 -15.86
C ARG A 131 5.65 -5.34 -14.51
N LEU A 132 5.84 -4.03 -14.51
CA LEU A 132 5.92 -3.21 -13.30
C LEU A 132 4.58 -3.15 -12.55
N ILE A 133 3.45 -3.05 -13.27
CA ILE A 133 2.12 -3.06 -12.66
C ILE A 133 1.84 -4.42 -11.98
N ILE A 134 2.13 -5.54 -12.66
CA ILE A 134 1.95 -6.88 -12.09
C ILE A 134 2.86 -7.06 -10.86
N LEU A 135 4.13 -6.70 -10.98
CA LEU A 135 5.08 -6.79 -9.86
C LEU A 135 4.66 -5.90 -8.69
N LEU A 136 4.08 -4.72 -8.96
CA LEU A 136 3.53 -3.83 -7.94
C LEU A 136 2.39 -4.49 -7.18
N VAL A 137 1.41 -5.08 -7.87
CA VAL A 137 0.26 -5.74 -7.23
C VAL A 137 0.73 -6.92 -6.38
N LEU A 138 1.59 -7.79 -6.93
CA LEU A 138 2.13 -8.94 -6.20
C LEU A 138 3.03 -8.52 -5.03
N GLY A 139 3.89 -7.53 -5.23
CA GLY A 139 4.77 -7.01 -4.19
C GLY A 139 4.02 -6.27 -3.09
N PHE A 140 2.91 -5.62 -3.41
CA PHE A 140 2.01 -5.04 -2.41
C PHE A 140 1.37 -6.14 -1.57
N ALA A 141 0.85 -7.20 -2.19
CA ALA A 141 0.27 -8.32 -1.47
C ALA A 141 1.28 -9.00 -0.53
N GLU A 142 2.48 -9.28 -1.04
CA GLU A 142 3.55 -9.92 -0.25
C GLU A 142 3.95 -9.09 0.98
N LYS A 143 4.07 -7.77 0.81
CA LYS A 143 4.44 -6.85 1.91
C LYS A 143 3.30 -6.59 2.88
N ASN A 144 2.06 -6.91 2.51
CA ASN A 144 0.87 -6.66 3.33
C ASN A 144 -0.02 -7.91 3.39
N PRO A 145 0.41 -8.97 4.10
CA PRO A 145 -0.33 -10.24 4.13
C PRO A 145 -1.77 -10.11 4.64
N GLY A 146 -1.98 -9.33 5.70
CA GLY A 146 -3.32 -9.08 6.24
C GLY A 146 -4.23 -8.30 5.27
N LEU A 147 -3.69 -7.33 4.53
CA LEU A 147 -4.44 -6.63 3.49
C LEU A 147 -4.72 -7.54 2.29
N THR A 148 -3.88 -8.54 2.02
CA THR A 148 -4.15 -9.54 0.98
C THR A 148 -5.37 -10.39 1.32
N ARG A 149 -5.65 -10.69 2.60
CA ARG A 149 -6.92 -11.34 2.99
C ARG A 149 -8.14 -10.46 2.69
N ILE A 150 -8.00 -9.13 2.72
CA ILE A 150 -9.04 -8.20 2.27
C ILE A 150 -9.15 -8.22 0.74
N MET A 151 -8.03 -8.09 0.03
CA MET A 151 -8.00 -8.08 -1.45
C MET A 151 -8.58 -9.36 -2.06
N THR A 152 -8.36 -10.51 -1.41
CA THR A 152 -8.93 -11.80 -1.86
C THR A 152 -10.36 -12.05 -1.37
N GLY A 153 -10.96 -11.10 -0.65
CA GLY A 153 -12.33 -11.19 -0.12
C GLY A 153 -12.51 -12.07 1.13
N HIS A 154 -11.53 -12.92 1.49
CA HIS A 154 -11.63 -13.82 2.64
C HIS A 154 -11.97 -13.10 3.95
N ALA A 155 -11.32 -11.97 4.22
CA ALA A 155 -11.58 -11.18 5.43
C ALA A 155 -12.94 -10.47 5.42
N LEU A 156 -13.54 -10.29 4.25
CA LEU A 156 -14.79 -9.55 4.06
C LEU A 156 -16.03 -10.44 4.18
N MET A 157 -15.88 -11.77 4.21
CA MET A 157 -16.99 -12.73 4.38
C MET A 157 -17.80 -12.52 5.67
N PHE A 158 -17.23 -11.86 6.68
CA PHE A 158 -17.90 -11.58 7.96
C PHE A 158 -18.37 -10.12 8.10
N GLU A 159 -18.21 -9.33 7.04
CA GLU A 159 -18.50 -7.90 6.99
C GLU A 159 -19.61 -7.61 5.96
N GLN A 160 -19.92 -6.33 5.70
CA GLN A 160 -20.99 -5.97 4.77
C GLN A 160 -20.57 -6.11 3.31
N ASP A 161 -21.45 -6.66 2.47
CA ASP A 161 -21.24 -6.92 1.04
C ASP A 161 -20.71 -5.71 0.24
N ARG A 162 -21.07 -4.49 0.66
CA ARG A 162 -20.57 -3.26 0.02
C ARG A 162 -19.04 -3.14 0.02
N LEU A 163 -18.37 -3.71 1.01
CA LEU A 163 -16.90 -3.70 1.11
C LEU A 163 -16.29 -4.61 0.03
N GLN A 164 -16.91 -5.78 -0.21
CA GLN A 164 -16.52 -6.65 -1.31
C GLN A 164 -16.71 -5.94 -2.67
N GLY A 165 -17.81 -5.20 -2.82
CA GLY A 165 -18.06 -4.37 -4.00
C GLY A 165 -16.94 -3.35 -4.27
N ARG A 166 -16.35 -2.74 -3.23
CA ARG A 166 -15.21 -1.83 -3.39
C ARG A 166 -13.95 -2.54 -3.88
N ILE A 167 -13.65 -3.72 -3.34
CA ILE A 167 -12.51 -4.52 -3.81
C ILE A 167 -12.70 -4.94 -5.28
N ASN A 168 -13.91 -5.34 -5.66
CA ASN A 168 -14.20 -5.65 -7.07
C ASN A 168 -13.95 -4.42 -7.96
N GLN A 169 -14.42 -3.23 -7.57
CA GLN A 169 -14.15 -1.99 -8.30
C GLN A 169 -12.66 -1.64 -8.38
N LEU A 170 -11.87 -1.94 -7.35
CA LEU A 170 -10.41 -1.77 -7.40
C LEU A 170 -9.80 -2.66 -8.50
N PHE A 171 -10.18 -3.94 -8.55
CA PHE A 171 -9.68 -4.86 -9.57
C PHE A 171 -10.14 -4.46 -10.99
N GLU A 172 -11.40 -4.04 -11.17
CA GLU A 172 -11.91 -3.49 -12.44
C GLU A 172 -11.11 -2.27 -12.91
N ARG A 173 -10.72 -1.38 -11.97
CA ARG A 173 -9.87 -0.22 -12.29
C ARG A 173 -8.47 -0.66 -12.72
N ILE A 174 -7.85 -1.60 -12.01
CA ILE A 174 -6.51 -2.13 -12.37
C ILE A 174 -6.57 -2.79 -13.75
N GLU A 175 -7.60 -3.60 -14.03
CA GLU A 175 -7.79 -4.23 -15.33
C GLU A 175 -7.96 -3.20 -16.45
N THR A 176 -8.73 -2.14 -16.18
CA THR A 176 -8.92 -1.03 -17.13
C THR A 176 -7.60 -0.33 -17.43
N GLN A 177 -6.75 -0.11 -16.43
CA GLN A 177 -5.42 0.47 -16.62
C GLN A 177 -4.52 -0.45 -17.46
N LEU A 178 -4.52 -1.75 -17.21
CA LEU A 178 -3.77 -2.73 -18.02
C LEU A 178 -4.26 -2.71 -19.47
N ARG A 179 -5.57 -2.73 -19.69
CA ARG A 179 -6.19 -2.66 -21.02
C ARG A 179 -5.82 -1.38 -21.76
N GLN A 180 -5.77 -0.25 -21.05
CA GLN A 180 -5.34 1.02 -21.62
C GLN A 180 -3.87 0.96 -22.06
N VAL A 181 -2.97 0.44 -21.21
CA VAL A 181 -1.55 0.27 -21.55
C VAL A 181 -1.38 -0.58 -22.81
N LEU A 182 -2.11 -1.70 -22.88
CA LEU A 182 -2.10 -2.57 -24.06
C LEU A 182 -2.55 -1.81 -25.33
N ARG A 183 -3.67 -1.09 -25.28
CA ARG A 183 -4.17 -0.32 -26.44
C ARG A 183 -3.20 0.77 -26.92
N GLU A 184 -2.47 1.38 -26.00
CA GLU A 184 -1.48 2.41 -26.31
C GLU A 184 -0.29 1.86 -27.12
N ARG A 185 -0.02 0.55 -27.10
CA ARG A 185 1.04 -0.09 -27.88
C ARG A 185 0.91 0.19 -29.38
N LYS A 186 -0.30 0.03 -29.93
CA LYS A 186 -0.55 0.27 -31.35
C LYS A 186 -0.24 1.71 -31.76
N LEU A 187 -0.53 2.66 -30.88
CA LEU A 187 -0.29 4.08 -31.13
C LEU A 187 1.20 4.47 -31.00
N ARG A 188 1.95 3.80 -30.12
CA ARG A 188 3.35 4.13 -29.82
C ARG A 188 4.37 3.35 -30.66
N GLU A 189 4.08 2.07 -30.87
CA GLU A 189 5.01 1.10 -31.46
C GLU A 189 4.52 0.65 -32.85
N GLY A 190 3.29 1.01 -33.25
CA GLY A 190 2.69 0.56 -34.52
C GLY A 190 2.30 -0.92 -34.55
N GLN A 191 2.44 -1.63 -33.44
CA GLN A 191 2.22 -3.07 -33.32
C GLN A 191 0.91 -3.36 -32.60
N SER A 192 0.17 -4.33 -33.11
CA SER A 192 -1.04 -4.85 -32.47
C SER A 192 -0.73 -6.22 -31.86
N PHE A 193 -1.45 -6.62 -30.82
CA PHE A 193 -1.35 -7.96 -30.25
C PHE A 193 -2.10 -8.98 -31.10
N ALA A 194 -1.75 -10.27 -30.98
CA ALA A 194 -2.49 -11.35 -31.63
C ALA A 194 -3.90 -11.57 -31.05
N TYR A 195 -4.11 -11.21 -29.79
CA TYR A 195 -5.37 -11.41 -29.06
C TYR A 195 -5.99 -10.06 -28.61
N ASP A 196 -7.29 -10.09 -28.31
CA ASP A 196 -8.01 -8.94 -27.75
C ASP A 196 -7.36 -8.43 -26.46
N GLU A 197 -7.20 -7.11 -26.32
CA GLU A 197 -6.52 -6.52 -25.17
C GLU A 197 -7.29 -6.74 -23.86
N GLY A 198 -8.61 -6.91 -23.90
CA GLY A 198 -9.42 -7.27 -22.74
C GLY A 198 -9.17 -8.70 -22.29
N LEU A 199 -9.03 -9.64 -23.23
CA LEU A 199 -8.65 -11.02 -22.91
C LEU A 199 -7.26 -11.07 -22.28
N ILE A 200 -6.29 -10.35 -22.84
CA ILE A 200 -4.93 -10.27 -22.29
C ILE A 200 -4.96 -9.65 -20.88
N ALA A 201 -5.64 -8.51 -20.68
CA ALA A 201 -5.71 -7.84 -19.39
C ALA A 201 -6.33 -8.74 -18.29
N SER A 202 -7.44 -9.41 -18.60
CA SER A 202 -8.10 -10.32 -17.66
C SER A 202 -7.23 -11.55 -17.32
N GLN A 203 -6.47 -12.08 -18.29
CA GLN A 203 -5.53 -13.18 -18.05
C GLN A 203 -4.36 -12.78 -17.13
N LEU A 204 -3.81 -11.57 -17.31
CA LEU A 204 -2.77 -11.04 -16.44
C LEU A 204 -3.29 -10.79 -15.01
N LEU A 205 -4.53 -10.33 -14.89
CA LEU A 205 -5.16 -10.11 -13.59
C LEU A 205 -5.47 -11.44 -12.89
N ALA A 206 -5.99 -12.43 -13.62
CA ALA A 206 -6.22 -13.78 -13.12
C ALA A 206 -4.93 -14.42 -12.57
N PHE A 207 -3.79 -14.19 -13.21
CA PHE A 207 -2.49 -14.58 -12.66
C PHE A 207 -2.22 -13.92 -11.30
N CYS A 208 -2.43 -12.60 -11.19
CA CYS A 208 -2.23 -11.88 -9.93
C CYS A 208 -3.12 -12.42 -8.81
N GLU A 209 -4.42 -12.56 -9.08
CA GLU A 209 -5.40 -13.10 -8.13
C GLU A 209 -5.09 -14.53 -7.72
N GLY A 210 -4.66 -15.38 -8.67
CA GLY A 210 -4.22 -16.74 -8.38
C GLY A 210 -3.01 -16.80 -7.45
N MET A 211 -2.02 -15.94 -7.66
CA MET A 211 -0.85 -15.84 -6.78
C MET A 211 -1.22 -15.35 -5.38
N MET A 212 -2.08 -14.33 -5.27
CA MET A 212 -2.57 -13.83 -3.98
C MET A 212 -3.42 -14.87 -3.23
N SER A 213 -4.30 -15.57 -3.94
CA SER A 213 -5.13 -16.65 -3.37
C SER A 213 -4.25 -17.80 -2.85
N ARG A 214 -3.23 -18.20 -3.62
CA ARG A 214 -2.25 -19.20 -3.17
C ARG A 214 -1.47 -18.72 -1.95
N PHE A 215 -1.06 -17.46 -1.90
CA PHE A 215 -0.36 -16.87 -0.77
C PHE A 215 -1.21 -16.96 0.51
N VAL A 216 -2.45 -16.49 0.46
CA VAL A 216 -3.39 -16.56 1.60
C VAL A 216 -3.65 -18.00 2.04
N ARG A 217 -4.00 -18.90 1.10
CA ARG A 217 -4.30 -20.31 1.41
C ARG A 217 -3.10 -21.08 1.97
N SER A 218 -1.89 -20.64 1.66
CA SER A 218 -0.65 -21.23 2.18
C SER A 218 -0.22 -20.67 3.54
N GLU A 219 -1.07 -19.87 4.19
CA GLU A 219 -0.73 -19.11 5.41
C GLU A 219 0.54 -18.28 5.20
N PHE A 220 0.56 -17.58 4.07
CA PHE A 220 1.63 -16.66 3.67
C PHE A 220 3.01 -17.31 3.43
N ARG A 221 3.06 -18.64 3.26
CA ARG A 221 4.29 -19.35 2.95
C ARG A 221 4.76 -19.15 1.50
N TYR A 222 3.83 -19.21 0.53
CA TYR A 222 4.15 -19.07 -0.88
C TYR A 222 4.07 -17.62 -1.33
N ARG A 223 5.22 -16.96 -1.36
CA ARG A 223 5.35 -15.52 -1.62
C ARG A 223 4.92 -15.17 -3.05
N PRO A 224 4.04 -14.17 -3.26
CA PRO A 224 3.55 -13.81 -4.59
C PRO A 224 4.63 -13.42 -5.60
N THR A 225 5.74 -12.82 -5.14
CA THR A 225 6.85 -12.40 -6.02
C THR A 225 7.95 -13.45 -6.19
N GLU A 226 7.79 -14.62 -5.55
CA GLU A 226 8.75 -15.71 -5.64
C GLU A 226 8.92 -16.17 -7.10
N GLU A 227 10.18 -16.16 -7.56
CA GLU A 227 10.56 -16.51 -8.93
C GLU A 227 9.90 -15.63 -10.01
N PHE A 228 9.49 -14.40 -9.68
CA PHE A 228 8.81 -13.52 -10.64
C PHE A 228 9.61 -13.31 -11.93
N ASP A 229 10.93 -13.23 -11.85
CA ASP A 229 11.80 -13.08 -13.04
C ASP A 229 11.78 -14.29 -13.97
N LEU A 230 11.48 -15.48 -13.45
CA LEU A 230 11.27 -16.69 -14.25
C LEU A 230 9.82 -16.77 -14.77
N ARG A 231 8.85 -16.28 -13.98
CA ARG A 231 7.42 -16.27 -14.34
C ARG A 231 7.07 -15.26 -15.41
N TRP A 232 7.66 -14.08 -15.35
CA TRP A 232 7.35 -12.98 -16.25
C TRP A 232 7.56 -13.32 -17.73
N PRO A 233 8.70 -13.93 -18.16
CA PRO A 233 8.86 -14.35 -19.54
C PRO A 233 7.72 -15.26 -20.04
N MET A 234 7.24 -16.19 -19.21
CA MET A 234 6.13 -17.08 -19.59
C MET A 234 4.81 -16.33 -19.79
N LEU A 235 4.55 -15.30 -18.98
CA LEU A 235 3.39 -14.42 -19.16
C LEU A 235 3.57 -13.51 -20.38
N ALA A 236 4.77 -12.97 -20.59
CA ALA A 236 5.09 -12.08 -21.70
C ALA A 236 4.97 -12.76 -23.07
N LEU A 237 5.08 -14.09 -23.14
CA LEU A 237 4.78 -14.85 -24.37
C LEU A 237 3.32 -14.68 -24.82
N GLN A 238 2.40 -14.40 -23.91
CA GLN A 238 0.98 -14.13 -24.23
C GLN A 238 0.78 -12.73 -24.80
N LEU A 239 1.81 -11.88 -24.71
CA LEU A 239 1.81 -10.49 -25.17
C LEU A 239 2.46 -10.34 -26.56
N GLN A 240 2.61 -11.43 -27.31
CA GLN A 240 3.17 -11.40 -28.67
C GLN A 240 2.13 -10.95 -29.70
#